data_AF-A0A0Q9YRD6-F1
#
_entry.id   AF-A0A0Q9YRD6-F1
#
_cell.length_a   1.000
_cell.length_b   1.000
_cell.length_c   1.000
_cell.angle_alpha   90.00
_cell.angle_beta   90.00
_cell.angle_gamma   90.00
#
_symmetry.space_group_name_H-M   'P 1'
#
loop_
_entity.id
_entity.type
_entity.pdbx_description
1 polymer ?
#
loop_
_entity_poly.entity_id
_entity_poly.type
_entity_poly.pdbx_seq_one_letter_code
_entity_poly.pdbx_strand_id
1 'polypeptide(L)'
;MILSEDDLIRKNIKNDEFDKKLSELREKYLSQIYSNYMFFSLENKETRERLVYSTNLEWQSNYIDHKMIDSCPLYAATVLSPRNYRLDRSFFLWNQIIPEGKMQRDVIGVRAEHGIANGLSITKKIGNYQAMLGLASDPKDHELERNYTMFLPKIITLFAAASSLCFSKQGSISETILIRTVSNDFKNNF
;
A
#
# COMPACT_ATOMS: atom_id res chain seq x y z
N MET A 1 -6.04 -14.11 -9.32
CA MET A 1 -4.67 -14.51 -9.60
C MET A 1 -3.78 -13.70 -8.68
N ILE A 2 -3.11 -14.36 -7.75
CA ILE A 2 -2.02 -13.78 -6.97
C ILE A 2 -0.85 -13.72 -7.96
N LEU A 3 -0.21 -12.56 -8.12
CA LEU A 3 0.97 -12.46 -8.98
C LEU A 3 2.13 -13.17 -8.27
N SER A 4 2.90 -13.97 -9.01
CA SER A 4 4.12 -14.58 -8.49
C SER A 4 5.25 -13.55 -8.46
N GLU A 5 6.26 -13.73 -7.61
CA GLU A 5 7.44 -12.87 -7.59
C GLU A 5 8.12 -12.70 -8.97
N ASP A 6 8.17 -13.75 -9.79
CA ASP A 6 8.69 -13.70 -11.17
C ASP A 6 7.92 -12.70 -12.05
N ASP A 7 6.64 -12.47 -11.75
CA ASP A 7 5.81 -11.47 -12.41
C ASP A 7 6.09 -10.04 -11.89
N LEU A 8 6.51 -9.91 -10.63
CA LEU A 8 6.66 -8.64 -9.91
C LEU A 8 8.08 -8.04 -10.05
N ILE A 9 9.11 -8.87 -10.15
CA ILE A 9 10.53 -8.45 -10.28
C ILE A 9 10.86 -8.02 -11.70
N ARG A 10 10.34 -8.71 -12.72
CA ARG A 10 10.72 -8.49 -14.12
C ARG A 10 10.13 -7.21 -14.74
N LYS A 11 9.20 -6.54 -14.05
CA LYS A 11 8.42 -5.40 -14.58
C LYS A 11 8.23 -4.28 -13.56
N ASN A 12 9.20 -4.09 -12.68
CA ASN A 12 9.23 -2.91 -11.81
C ASN A 12 9.56 -1.67 -12.65
N ILE A 13 8.58 -0.80 -12.85
CA ILE A 13 8.74 0.43 -13.62
C ILE A 13 9.40 1.46 -12.70
N LYS A 14 10.69 1.74 -12.91
CA LYS A 14 11.33 2.90 -12.27
C LYS A 14 10.78 4.19 -12.89
N ASN A 15 10.37 5.12 -12.04
CA ASN A 15 9.81 6.39 -12.49
C ASN A 15 10.14 7.49 -11.47
N ASP A 16 11.26 8.19 -11.71
CA ASP A 16 11.77 9.21 -10.79
C ASP A 16 10.79 10.37 -10.57
N GLU A 17 9.98 10.71 -11.58
CA GLU A 17 8.94 11.74 -11.45
C GLU A 17 7.82 11.29 -10.51
N PHE A 18 7.41 10.02 -10.63
CA PHE A 18 6.42 9.42 -9.73
C PHE A 18 6.94 9.37 -8.29
N ASP A 19 8.18 8.91 -8.09
CA ASP A 19 8.81 8.82 -6.77
C ASP A 19 8.94 10.19 -6.12
N LYS A 20 9.32 11.22 -6.91
CA LYS A 20 9.36 12.60 -6.43
C LYS A 20 7.99 13.09 -5.96
N LYS A 21 6.94 12.89 -6.76
CA LYS A 21 5.58 13.32 -6.39
C LYS A 21 5.04 12.55 -5.19
N LEU A 22 5.34 11.26 -5.04
CA LEU A 22 4.97 10.52 -3.84
C LEU A 22 5.74 10.99 -2.60
N SER A 23 7.01 11.36 -2.74
CA SER A 23 7.75 11.99 -1.65
C SER A 23 7.13 13.32 -1.22
N GLU A 24 6.68 14.16 -2.16
CA GLU A 24 5.99 15.41 -1.84
C GLU A 24 4.65 15.17 -1.12
N LEU A 25 3.87 14.15 -1.57
CA LEU A 25 2.65 13.75 -0.88
C LEU A 25 2.95 13.20 0.53
N ARG A 26 4.00 12.41 0.69
CA ARG A 26 4.44 11.91 2.00
C ARG A 26 4.72 13.07 2.95
N GLU A 27 5.52 14.05 2.56
CA GLU A 27 5.82 15.21 3.41
C GLU A 27 4.56 16.01 3.76
N LYS A 28 3.68 16.21 2.78
CA LYS A 28 2.43 16.96 2.97
C LYS A 28 1.45 16.28 3.92
N TYR A 29 1.29 14.96 3.82
CA TYR A 29 0.23 14.23 4.53
C TYR A 29 0.72 13.49 5.77
N LEU A 30 1.96 12.99 5.77
CA LEU A 30 2.49 12.16 6.84
C LEU A 30 3.31 12.93 7.87
N SER A 31 3.74 14.18 7.62
CA SER A 31 4.46 15.00 8.62
C SER A 31 3.69 15.20 9.94
N GLN A 32 2.36 14.97 9.92
CA GLN A 32 1.47 15.08 11.07
C GLN A 32 0.87 13.72 11.48
N ILE A 33 1.42 12.62 10.95
CA ILE A 33 1.00 11.26 11.23
C ILE A 33 2.22 10.53 11.79
N TYR A 34 2.04 9.72 12.82
CA TYR A 34 3.10 8.95 13.46
C TYR A 34 3.56 7.77 12.57
N SER A 35 4.06 8.07 11.36
CA SER A 35 4.41 7.09 10.33
C SER A 35 5.82 7.39 9.83
N ASN A 36 6.76 6.47 10.08
CA ASN A 36 8.13 6.55 9.58
C ASN A 36 8.32 5.83 8.24
N TYR A 37 7.34 5.00 7.84
CA TYR A 37 7.37 4.22 6.63
C TYR A 37 6.14 4.44 5.76
N MET A 38 6.36 4.56 4.44
CA MET A 38 5.32 4.56 3.42
C MET A 38 5.72 3.65 2.27
N PHE A 39 4.78 2.80 1.88
CA PHE A 39 4.84 1.96 0.70
C PHE A 39 3.63 2.25 -0.17
N PHE A 40 3.83 2.43 -1.47
CA PHE A 40 2.74 2.48 -2.43
C PHE A 40 3.06 1.58 -3.61
N SER A 41 2.05 0.85 -4.09
CA SER A 41 2.15 0.13 -5.35
C SER A 41 0.89 0.21 -6.20
N LEU A 42 1.10 0.21 -7.51
CA LEU A 42 0.06 -0.03 -8.50
C LEU A 42 0.46 -1.22 -9.36
N GLU A 43 -0.36 -2.27 -9.33
CA GLU A 43 -0.12 -3.51 -10.06
C GLU A 43 -1.18 -3.72 -11.14
N ASN A 44 -0.77 -3.90 -12.40
CA ASN A 44 -1.67 -4.25 -13.50
C ASN A 44 -1.73 -5.78 -13.64
N LYS A 45 -2.91 -6.36 -13.47
CA LYS A 45 -3.11 -7.83 -13.52
C LYS A 45 -3.00 -8.43 -14.93
N GLU A 46 -3.20 -7.61 -15.96
CA GLU A 46 -3.13 -8.02 -17.35
C GLU A 46 -1.70 -7.96 -17.88
N THR A 47 -1.04 -6.80 -17.75
CA THR A 47 0.34 -6.62 -18.21
C THR A 47 1.36 -7.19 -17.23
N ARG A 48 0.96 -7.49 -16.00
CA ARG A 48 1.83 -7.88 -14.88
C ARG A 48 2.86 -6.81 -14.52
N GLU A 49 2.63 -5.56 -14.91
CA GLU A 49 3.50 -4.45 -14.56
C GLU A 49 3.22 -3.95 -13.15
N ARG A 50 4.27 -3.45 -12.51
CA ARG A 50 4.22 -2.94 -11.15
C ARG A 50 4.98 -1.63 -11.05
N LEU A 51 4.32 -0.61 -10.53
CA LEU A 51 4.93 0.64 -10.12
C LEU A 51 4.97 0.65 -8.59
N VAL A 52 6.15 0.86 -8.00
CA VAL A 52 6.36 0.80 -6.55
C VAL A 52 7.15 2.01 -6.07
N TYR A 53 6.74 2.52 -4.92
CA TYR A 53 7.48 3.47 -4.11
C TYR A 53 7.61 2.94 -2.68
N SER A 54 8.79 3.06 -2.09
CA SER A 54 9.06 2.72 -0.69
C SER A 54 9.99 3.75 -0.08
N THR A 55 9.70 4.19 1.14
CA THR A 55 10.60 5.06 1.91
C THR A 55 11.77 4.31 2.55
N ASN A 56 11.72 2.97 2.60
CA ASN A 56 12.82 2.13 3.06
C ASN A 56 13.31 1.25 1.90
N LEU A 57 14.37 1.71 1.24
CA LEU A 57 14.95 1.05 0.05
C LEU A 57 15.67 -0.25 0.39
N GLU A 58 16.27 -0.32 1.57
CA GLU A 58 16.97 -1.53 2.04
C GLU A 58 15.97 -2.66 2.28
N TRP A 59 14.90 -2.38 3.02
CA TRP A 59 13.77 -3.31 3.18
C TRP A 59 13.19 -3.72 1.82
N GLN A 60 12.97 -2.77 0.92
CA GLN A 60 12.40 -3.06 -0.40
C GLN A 60 13.31 -3.97 -1.23
N SER A 61 14.64 -3.80 -1.12
CA SER A 61 15.62 -4.64 -1.78
C SER A 61 15.60 -6.05 -1.18
N ASN A 62 15.67 -6.18 0.15
CA ASN A 62 15.57 -7.48 0.83
C ASN A 62 14.26 -8.22 0.50
N TYR A 63 13.15 -7.50 0.47
CA TYR A 63 11.83 -8.05 0.15
C TYR A 63 11.77 -8.64 -1.26
N ILE A 64 12.50 -8.03 -2.20
CA ILE A 64 12.64 -8.49 -3.58
C ILE A 64 13.65 -9.64 -3.65
N ASP A 65 14.89 -9.43 -3.19
CA ASP A 65 16.01 -10.36 -3.39
C ASP A 65 15.77 -11.72 -2.72
N HIS A 66 14.98 -11.75 -1.65
CA HIS A 66 14.65 -12.96 -0.90
C HIS A 66 13.26 -13.51 -1.18
N LYS A 67 12.58 -13.07 -2.25
CA LYS A 67 11.26 -13.59 -2.65
C LYS A 67 10.19 -13.49 -1.56
N MET A 68 10.30 -12.50 -0.68
CA MET A 68 9.48 -12.44 0.53
C MET A 68 8.00 -12.17 0.23
N ILE A 69 7.67 -11.67 -0.98
CA ILE A 69 6.29 -11.43 -1.40
C ILE A 69 5.43 -12.68 -1.43
N ASP A 70 6.01 -13.84 -1.79
CA ASP A 70 5.29 -15.12 -1.85
C ASP A 70 4.85 -15.60 -0.46
N SER A 71 5.53 -15.12 0.58
CA SER A 71 5.25 -15.43 1.99
C SER A 71 4.83 -14.19 2.77
N CYS A 72 4.44 -13.10 2.11
CA CYS A 72 4.05 -11.87 2.79
C CYS A 72 2.58 -11.93 3.24
N PRO A 73 2.31 -11.96 4.56
CA PRO A 73 0.93 -12.05 5.06
C PRO A 73 0.09 -10.83 4.66
N LEU A 74 0.69 -9.64 4.62
CA LEU A 74 -0.03 -8.42 4.23
C LEU A 74 -0.35 -8.36 2.74
N TYR A 75 0.55 -8.86 1.90
CA TYR A 75 0.29 -8.97 0.46
C TYR A 75 -0.83 -9.96 0.19
N ALA A 76 -0.75 -11.15 0.81
CA ALA A 76 -1.81 -12.15 0.77
C ALA A 76 -3.16 -11.55 1.20
N ALA A 77 -3.20 -10.84 2.34
CA ALA A 77 -4.40 -10.15 2.81
C ALA A 77 -4.91 -9.14 1.76
N THR A 78 -4.03 -8.36 1.15
CA THR A 78 -4.40 -7.35 0.15
C THR A 78 -5.01 -7.93 -1.12
N VAL A 79 -4.49 -9.07 -1.59
CA VAL A 79 -4.98 -9.73 -2.82
C VAL A 79 -6.15 -10.68 -2.59
N LEU A 80 -6.31 -11.20 -1.37
CA LEU A 80 -7.37 -12.14 -0.97
C LEU A 80 -8.58 -11.47 -0.32
N SER A 81 -8.39 -10.36 0.42
CA SER A 81 -9.45 -9.65 1.16
C SER A 81 -10.67 -9.24 0.29
N PRO A 82 -10.54 -8.86 -0.99
CA PRO A 82 -11.71 -8.55 -1.82
C PRO A 82 -12.69 -9.72 -2.01
N ARG A 83 -12.26 -10.97 -1.73
CA ARG A 83 -13.11 -12.17 -1.92
C ARG A 83 -13.85 -12.61 -0.66
N ASN A 84 -13.34 -12.28 0.53
CA ASN A 84 -13.88 -12.82 1.80
C ASN A 84 -14.73 -11.83 2.58
N TYR A 85 -14.62 -10.51 2.32
CA TYR A 85 -15.26 -9.48 3.16
C TYR A 85 -16.28 -8.58 2.45
N ARG A 86 -16.62 -8.84 1.17
CA ARG A 86 -17.63 -8.06 0.39
C ARG A 86 -17.46 -6.52 0.48
N LEU A 87 -16.22 -6.03 0.51
CA LEU A 87 -15.91 -4.60 0.48
C LEU A 87 -15.05 -4.31 -0.76
N ASP A 88 -15.48 -3.36 -1.60
CA ASP A 88 -14.72 -2.87 -2.77
C ASP A 88 -13.42 -2.11 -2.38
N ARG A 89 -13.18 -1.96 -1.07
CA ARG A 89 -12.01 -1.34 -0.45
C ARG A 89 -11.67 -2.17 0.78
N SER A 90 -10.41 -2.56 0.94
CA SER A 90 -9.97 -3.20 2.17
C SER A 90 -9.01 -2.27 2.89
N PHE A 91 -9.44 -1.81 4.05
CA PHE A 91 -8.59 -1.22 5.07
C PHE A 91 -8.35 -2.29 6.13
N PHE A 92 -7.11 -2.46 6.57
CA PHE A 92 -6.81 -3.34 7.70
C PHE A 92 -5.61 -2.83 8.48
N LEU A 93 -5.63 -3.06 9.79
CA LEU A 93 -4.45 -2.90 10.64
C LEU A 93 -3.59 -4.15 10.51
N TRP A 94 -2.28 -3.99 10.56
CA TRP A 94 -1.35 -5.09 10.34
C TRP A 94 -1.39 -6.13 11.47
N ASN A 95 -1.69 -5.71 12.70
CA ASN A 95 -1.85 -6.60 13.85
C ASN A 95 -3.11 -7.50 13.77
N GLN A 96 -4.05 -7.19 12.88
CA GLN A 96 -5.22 -8.03 12.61
C GLN A 96 -4.88 -9.20 11.68
N ILE A 97 -3.73 -9.16 11.01
CA ILE A 97 -3.29 -10.21 10.09
C ILE A 97 -2.42 -11.21 10.84
N ILE A 98 -2.98 -12.39 11.10
CA ILE A 98 -2.31 -13.48 11.81
C ILE A 98 -1.42 -14.24 10.81
N PRO A 99 -0.10 -14.36 11.04
CA PRO A 99 0.79 -15.09 10.13
C PRO A 99 0.57 -16.60 10.21
N GLU A 100 0.41 -17.22 9.04
CA GLU A 100 0.26 -18.65 8.85
C GLU A 100 1.64 -19.31 8.67
N GLY A 101 2.10 -19.99 9.73
CA GLY A 101 3.34 -20.77 9.68
C GLY A 101 4.62 -19.97 9.83
N LYS A 102 5.75 -20.67 9.67
CA LYS A 102 7.10 -20.12 9.96
C LYS A 102 7.49 -19.04 8.95
N MET A 103 7.31 -19.29 7.65
CA MET A 103 7.76 -18.37 6.60
C MET A 103 7.13 -16.98 6.71
N GLN A 104 5.82 -16.89 7.00
CA GLN A 104 5.16 -15.59 7.18
C GLN A 104 5.64 -14.85 8.44
N ARG A 105 5.95 -15.59 9.52
CA ARG A 105 6.54 -15.00 10.74
C ARG A 105 7.95 -14.48 10.49
N ASP A 106 8.75 -15.21 9.72
CA ASP A 106 10.11 -14.78 9.36
C ASP A 106 10.06 -13.47 8.55
N VAL A 107 9.14 -13.33 7.58
CA VAL A 107 8.93 -12.07 6.84
C VAL A 107 8.56 -10.91 7.77
N ILE A 108 7.66 -11.13 8.74
CA ILE A 108 7.30 -10.10 9.73
C ILE A 108 8.52 -9.72 10.59
N GLY A 109 9.31 -10.71 11.02
CA GLY A 109 10.51 -10.50 11.83
C GLY A 109 11.54 -9.62 11.12
N VAL A 110 11.92 -9.99 9.89
CA VAL A 110 12.87 -9.19 9.10
C VAL A 110 12.33 -7.77 8.85
N ARG A 111 11.04 -7.64 8.53
CA ARG A 111 10.42 -6.32 8.36
C ARG A 111 10.51 -5.46 9.63
N ALA A 112 10.31 -6.07 10.80
CA ALA A 112 10.41 -5.38 12.08
C ALA A 112 11.84 -4.90 12.41
N GLU A 113 12.87 -5.65 11.98
CA GLU A 113 14.28 -5.24 12.11
C GLU A 113 14.58 -3.94 11.35
N HIS A 114 13.83 -3.66 10.28
CA HIS A 114 13.89 -2.39 9.54
C HIS A 114 13.02 -1.28 10.13
N GLY A 115 12.49 -1.45 11.35
CA GLY A 115 11.65 -0.46 12.02
C GLY A 115 10.22 -0.39 11.44
N ILE A 116 9.73 -1.47 10.82
CA ILE A 116 8.45 -1.53 10.11
C ILE A 116 7.63 -2.70 10.67
N ALA A 117 6.86 -2.49 11.74
CA ALA A 117 6.13 -3.60 12.39
C ALA A 117 4.65 -3.33 12.59
N ASN A 118 4.30 -2.14 13.09
CA ASN A 118 2.92 -1.74 13.33
C ASN A 118 2.47 -0.81 12.22
N GLY A 119 1.26 -0.99 11.72
CA GLY A 119 0.83 -0.21 10.56
C GLY A 119 -0.56 -0.56 10.09
N LEU A 120 -0.88 0.01 8.94
CA LEU A 120 -2.14 -0.19 8.26
C LEU A 120 -1.92 -0.25 6.76
N SER A 121 -2.86 -0.88 6.09
CA SER A 121 -2.90 -0.91 4.64
C SER A 121 -4.27 -0.49 4.12
N ILE A 122 -4.26 0.24 3.01
CA ILE A 122 -5.43 0.51 2.19
C ILE A 122 -5.19 -0.10 0.83
N THR A 123 -6.20 -0.82 0.33
CA THR A 123 -6.18 -1.32 -1.03
C THR A 123 -7.50 -1.10 -1.76
N LYS A 124 -7.39 -0.91 -3.07
CA LYS A 124 -8.52 -0.74 -3.97
C LYS A 124 -8.22 -1.37 -5.33
N LYS A 125 -9.22 -2.05 -5.89
CA LYS A 125 -9.19 -2.51 -7.28
C LYS A 125 -9.78 -1.42 -8.19
N ILE A 126 -9.10 -1.12 -9.29
CA ILE A 126 -9.51 -0.11 -10.28
C ILE A 126 -9.36 -0.75 -11.67
N GLY A 127 -10.44 -1.33 -12.20
CA GLY A 127 -10.37 -2.12 -13.42
C GLY A 127 -9.39 -3.28 -13.29
N ASN A 128 -8.38 -3.32 -14.17
CA ASN A 128 -7.29 -4.32 -14.15
C ASN A 128 -6.17 -3.99 -13.16
N TYR A 129 -6.24 -2.83 -12.49
CA TYR A 129 -5.23 -2.38 -11.54
C TYR A 129 -5.58 -2.71 -10.10
N GLN A 130 -4.56 -2.94 -9.28
CA GLN A 130 -4.63 -3.06 -7.83
C GLN A 130 -3.72 -1.99 -7.23
N ALA A 131 -4.32 -1.01 -6.54
CA ALA A 131 -3.60 0.01 -5.81
C ALA A 131 -3.47 -0.40 -4.34
N MET A 132 -2.29 -0.19 -3.76
CA MET A 132 -1.97 -0.55 -2.38
C MET A 132 -1.19 0.59 -1.74
N LEU A 133 -1.56 0.99 -0.53
CA LEU A 133 -0.81 1.88 0.33
C LEU A 133 -0.58 1.16 1.66
N GLY A 134 0.66 1.10 2.10
CA GLY A 134 1.05 0.65 3.43
C GLY A 134 1.69 1.81 4.19
N LEU A 135 1.24 2.07 5.41
CA LEU A 135 1.84 3.03 6.32
C LEU A 135 2.23 2.29 7.59
N ALA A 136 3.41 2.58 8.12
CA ALA A 136 3.88 1.97 9.34
C ALA A 136 4.72 2.90 10.21
N SER A 137 4.84 2.46 11.45
CA SER A 137 5.64 3.04 12.52
C SER A 137 6.64 2.01 13.04
N ASP A 138 7.58 2.52 13.86
CA ASP A 138 8.53 1.71 14.60
C ASP A 138 7.81 0.64 15.45
N PRO A 139 8.39 -0.56 15.66
CA PRO A 139 7.80 -1.59 16.52
C PRO A 139 7.42 -1.14 17.92
N LYS A 140 8.12 -0.14 18.48
CA LYS A 140 7.83 0.42 19.80
C LYS A 140 6.76 1.52 19.78
N ASP A 141 6.44 2.03 18.59
CA ASP A 141 5.44 3.07 18.37
C ASP A 141 4.13 2.45 17.87
N HIS A 142 3.09 2.58 18.69
CA HIS A 142 1.74 2.13 18.38
C HIS A 142 0.78 3.30 18.13
N GLU A 143 1.25 4.55 18.06
CA GLU A 143 0.39 5.73 17.97
C GLU A 143 -0.37 5.80 16.64
N LEU A 144 0.23 5.36 15.53
CA LEU A 144 -0.49 5.22 14.26
C LEU A 144 -1.64 4.24 14.37
N GLU A 145 -1.42 3.09 15.01
CA GLU A 145 -2.43 2.06 15.21
C GLU A 145 -3.53 2.50 16.19
N ARG A 146 -3.17 3.17 17.29
CA ARG A 146 -4.13 3.64 18.29
C ARG A 146 -5.02 4.76 17.77
N ASN A 147 -4.46 5.66 16.96
CA ASN A 147 -5.13 6.88 16.52
C ASN A 147 -5.51 6.84 15.03
N TYR A 148 -5.48 5.67 14.38
CA TYR A 148 -5.68 5.57 12.93
C TYR A 148 -7.01 6.19 12.47
N THR A 149 -8.07 6.11 13.29
CA THR A 149 -9.40 6.66 12.98
C THR A 149 -9.36 8.18 12.82
N MET A 150 -8.59 8.87 13.66
CA MET A 150 -8.38 10.32 13.57
C MET A 150 -7.62 10.70 12.28
N PHE A 151 -6.68 9.85 11.86
CA PHE A 151 -5.87 10.08 10.66
C PHE A 151 -6.49 9.55 9.38
N LEU A 152 -7.53 8.71 9.47
CA LEU A 152 -8.13 8.00 8.35
C LEU A 152 -8.51 8.93 7.19
N PRO A 153 -9.15 10.11 7.40
CA PRO A 153 -9.43 11.04 6.31
C PRO A 153 -8.18 11.52 5.56
N LYS A 154 -7.07 11.76 6.26
CA LYS A 154 -5.79 12.17 5.66
C LYS A 154 -5.16 11.03 4.87
N ILE A 155 -5.16 9.82 5.45
CA ILE A 155 -4.62 8.60 4.81
C ILE A 155 -5.39 8.28 3.53
N ILE A 156 -6.73 8.39 3.58
CA ILE A 156 -7.61 8.25 2.44
C ILE A 156 -7.27 9.25 1.34
N THR A 157 -7.08 10.52 1.72
CA THR A 157 -6.75 11.60 0.78
C THR A 157 -5.38 11.36 0.13
N LEU A 158 -4.40 10.92 0.92
CA LEU A 158 -3.08 10.50 0.42
C LEU A 158 -3.22 9.36 -0.59
N PHE A 159 -3.98 8.31 -0.26
CA PHE A 159 -4.21 7.18 -1.14
C PHE A 159 -4.89 7.58 -2.46
N ALA A 160 -5.88 8.48 -2.39
CA ALA A 160 -6.56 9.04 -3.56
C ALA A 160 -5.58 9.81 -4.46
N ALA A 161 -4.79 10.70 -3.87
CA ALA A 161 -3.82 11.51 -4.59
C ALA A 161 -2.74 10.64 -5.25
N ALA A 162 -2.17 9.69 -4.50
CA ALA A 162 -1.17 8.74 -5.01
C ALA A 162 -1.72 7.91 -6.18
N SER A 163 -2.98 7.44 -6.07
CA SER A 163 -3.66 6.73 -7.16
C SER A 163 -3.83 7.61 -8.39
N SER A 164 -4.27 8.87 -8.22
CA SER A 164 -4.47 9.81 -9.34
C SER A 164 -3.20 10.09 -10.13
N LEU A 165 -2.02 10.13 -9.48
CA LEU A 165 -0.74 10.31 -10.18
C LEU A 165 -0.46 9.23 -11.23
N CYS A 166 -1.00 8.03 -11.02
CA CYS A 166 -0.81 6.92 -11.94
C CYS A 166 -1.76 6.98 -13.15
N PHE A 167 -2.94 7.59 -12.98
CA PHE A 167 -3.99 7.63 -14.01
C PHE A 167 -4.05 8.96 -14.77
N SER A 168 -3.42 10.02 -14.29
CA SER A 168 -3.41 11.33 -14.97
C SER A 168 -2.56 11.36 -16.25
N LYS A 169 -1.65 10.38 -16.46
CA LYS A 169 -0.84 10.24 -17.68
C LYS A 169 -1.43 9.29 -18.74
N GLN A 170 -2.41 8.45 -18.40
CA GLN A 170 -3.16 7.66 -19.38
C GLN A 170 -4.46 8.42 -19.67
N GLY A 171 -4.58 8.99 -20.87
CA GLY A 171 -5.65 9.93 -21.21
C GLY A 171 -7.05 9.56 -20.72
N SER A 172 -7.77 10.59 -20.25
CA SER A 172 -9.23 10.66 -20.04
C SER A 172 -9.87 10.17 -18.73
N ILE A 173 -9.28 10.43 -17.57
CA ILE A 173 -10.10 10.62 -16.36
C ILE A 173 -9.67 11.92 -15.67
N SER A 174 -10.50 12.95 -15.80
CA SER A 174 -10.34 14.24 -15.11
C SER A 174 -10.07 13.99 -13.62
N GLU A 175 -9.00 14.57 -13.07
CA GLU A 175 -8.61 14.51 -11.65
C GLU A 175 -9.78 14.80 -10.70
N THR A 176 -10.75 15.60 -11.17
CA THR A 176 -11.97 15.95 -10.43
C THR A 176 -12.91 14.76 -10.21
N ILE A 177 -12.93 13.78 -11.12
CA ILE A 177 -13.79 12.59 -11.01
C ILE A 177 -13.19 11.61 -10.00
N LEU A 178 -11.87 11.32 -10.06
CA LEU A 178 -11.25 10.36 -9.15
C LEU A 178 -11.30 10.83 -7.69
N ILE A 179 -11.02 12.11 -7.43
CA ILE A 179 -11.10 12.69 -6.08
C ILE A 179 -12.55 12.69 -5.57
N ARG A 180 -13.54 12.97 -6.43
CA ARG A 180 -14.96 12.89 -6.07
C ARG A 180 -15.45 11.47 -5.84
N THR A 181 -15.08 10.49 -6.67
CA THR A 181 -15.45 9.08 -6.49
C THR A 181 -14.77 8.50 -5.26
N VAL A 182 -13.51 8.84 -5.00
CA VAL A 182 -12.84 8.39 -3.78
C VAL A 182 -13.52 9.02 -2.55
N SER A 183 -13.74 10.33 -2.54
CA SER A 183 -14.33 11.07 -1.39
C SER A 183 -15.82 10.78 -1.14
N ASN A 184 -16.65 10.64 -2.18
CA ASN A 184 -18.08 10.37 -2.02
C ASN A 184 -18.36 8.94 -1.56
N ASP A 185 -17.60 7.96 -2.04
CA ASP A 185 -17.71 6.58 -1.56
C ASP A 185 -17.26 6.42 -0.09
N PHE A 186 -16.43 7.34 0.43
CA PHE A 186 -16.02 7.35 1.85
C PHE A 186 -17.08 7.97 2.76
N LYS A 187 -17.92 8.88 2.26
CA LYS A 187 -19.04 9.45 3.03
C LYS A 187 -20.24 8.52 3.16
N ASN A 188 -20.37 7.53 2.27
CA ASN A 188 -21.55 6.66 2.19
C ASN A 188 -21.35 5.27 2.84
N ASN A 189 -20.15 4.97 3.36
CA ASN A 189 -19.82 3.64 3.91
C ASN A 189 -19.18 3.69 5.31
N PHE A 190 -19.25 4.85 5.98
CA PHE A 190 -18.86 5.05 7.38
C PHE A 190 -19.90 5.92 8.07
#